data_AF-R1G0W7-F1
#
_entry.id   AF-R1G0W7-F1
#
_cell.length_a   1.000
_cell.length_b   1.000
_cell.length_c   1.000
_cell.angle_alpha   90.00
_cell.angle_beta   90.00
_cell.angle_gamma   90.00
#
_symmetry.space_group_name_H-M   'P 1'
#
loop_
_entity.id
_entity.type
_entity.pdbx_description
1 polymer ?
#
loop_
_entity_poly.entity_id
_entity_poly.type
_entity_poly.pdbx_seq_one_letter_code
_entity_poly.pdbx_strand_id
1 'polypeptide(L)'
;MHTVDELDVEPVALRETLVLRAEGSLDAAATAGVVQSLHAAVAASPGGVVLDARDLDLLSARAARTLAAFVLGGGGRVRLVARPASAVARVLDLAGMAWFDDLEAAVAGRRPAGELEPAFAGFETLTRTLLGDTTVADALRHIVDAAVHVVAGADLVSITLLAADGSFFTPVETTPVANVLDQVQYRSGQGPCLSAALPSGPGYVISEDLRDDDRWPSFATAATGHGLRSIISTALQPADGGGVVGGALNLYSREPGGLDVADRHSALLLATHASLAIAHAQTAELAALERLNLRRAVSSRDVIGQAKGILMQRQGITAEAAFDLLRKTSQDLNVKLVDLAKTLADRRSEIDR
;
A
#
# COMPACT_ATOMS: atom_id res chain seq x y z
N MET A 1 -17.18 21.86 -30.54
CA MET A 1 -16.20 22.74 -29.87
C MET A 1 -17.02 23.71 -29.03
N HIS A 2 -17.41 23.26 -27.84
CA HIS A 2 -18.12 24.08 -26.85
C HIS A 2 -17.14 24.34 -25.71
N THR A 3 -16.73 25.58 -25.59
CA THR A 3 -16.01 26.14 -24.45
C THR A 3 -16.96 26.09 -23.25
N VAL A 4 -16.60 25.31 -22.23
CA VAL A 4 -17.22 25.34 -20.90
C VAL A 4 -16.39 26.30 -20.09
N ASP A 5 -16.79 27.57 -20.06
CA ASP A 5 -16.09 28.64 -19.36
C ASP A 5 -17.16 29.58 -18.79
N GLU A 6 -17.72 29.23 -17.63
CA GLU A 6 -18.22 30.19 -16.64
C GLU A 6 -18.64 29.42 -15.37
N LEU A 7 -17.79 29.46 -14.34
CA LEU A 7 -18.20 29.22 -12.96
C LEU A 7 -19.09 30.41 -12.55
N ASP A 8 -20.36 30.16 -12.27
CA ASP A 8 -21.26 31.18 -11.78
C ASP A 8 -21.03 31.37 -10.26
N VAL A 9 -20.29 32.41 -9.91
CA VAL A 9 -19.94 32.74 -8.53
C VAL A 9 -21.00 33.69 -7.98
N GLU A 10 -22.07 33.17 -7.39
CA GLU A 10 -23.00 33.98 -6.60
C GLU A 10 -22.54 34.05 -5.13
N PRO A 11 -21.99 35.18 -4.64
CA PRO A 11 -21.61 35.33 -3.25
C PRO A 11 -22.85 35.50 -2.38
N VAL A 12 -23.31 34.41 -1.76
CA VAL A 12 -24.30 34.47 -0.67
C VAL A 12 -23.56 34.69 0.65
N ALA A 13 -23.46 35.94 1.10
CA ALA A 13 -22.81 36.28 2.36
C ALA A 13 -23.70 35.86 3.56
N LEU A 14 -23.40 34.71 4.15
CA LEU A 14 -23.97 34.28 5.42
C LEU A 14 -22.85 34.26 6.46
N ARG A 15 -22.87 35.19 7.42
CA ARG A 15 -21.97 35.23 8.59
C ARG A 15 -20.47 35.14 8.23
N GLU A 16 -19.97 36.13 7.48
CA GLU A 16 -18.55 36.27 7.10
C GLU A 16 -17.93 35.10 6.31
N THR A 17 -18.76 34.18 5.78
CA THR A 17 -18.33 33.04 4.97
C THR A 17 -18.80 33.23 3.52
N LEU A 18 -17.91 33.02 2.55
CA LEU A 18 -18.25 33.03 1.12
C LEU A 18 -18.59 31.62 0.65
N VAL A 19 -19.60 31.47 -0.20
CA VAL A 19 -19.94 30.20 -0.84
C VAL A 19 -19.61 30.30 -2.33
N LEU A 20 -18.81 29.36 -2.84
CA LEU A 20 -18.53 29.18 -4.26
C LEU A 20 -19.27 27.93 -4.73
N ARG A 21 -20.12 28.03 -5.73
CA ARG A 21 -20.78 26.87 -6.33
C ARG A 21 -19.97 26.35 -7.50
N ALA A 22 -19.78 25.04 -7.57
CA ALA A 22 -19.12 24.36 -8.66
C ALA A 22 -20.14 23.45 -9.36
N GLU A 23 -20.27 23.64 -10.67
CA GLU A 23 -21.21 22.91 -11.52
C GLU A 23 -20.50 22.24 -12.69
N GLY A 24 -21.07 21.14 -13.20
CA GLY A 24 -20.54 20.42 -14.35
C GLY A 24 -19.37 19.49 -14.01
N SER A 25 -18.30 19.49 -14.79
CA SER A 25 -17.19 18.55 -14.64
C SER A 25 -15.88 19.25 -14.29
N LEU A 26 -15.23 18.80 -13.20
CA LEU A 26 -13.96 19.33 -12.75
C LEU A 26 -12.80 18.36 -13.08
N ASP A 27 -12.13 18.66 -14.19
CA ASP A 27 -10.91 17.98 -14.61
C ASP A 27 -9.64 18.79 -14.27
N ALA A 28 -8.47 18.25 -14.59
CA ALA A 28 -7.20 18.88 -14.27
C ALA A 28 -7.00 20.26 -14.94
N ALA A 29 -7.61 20.51 -16.10
CA ALA A 29 -7.49 21.78 -16.81
C ALA A 29 -8.37 22.85 -16.14
N ALA A 30 -9.60 22.51 -15.78
CA ALA A 30 -10.53 23.40 -15.10
C ALA A 30 -10.15 23.67 -13.62
N THR A 31 -9.38 22.78 -12.99
CA THR A 31 -9.01 22.90 -11.57
C THR A 31 -8.17 24.15 -11.26
N ALA A 32 -7.33 24.60 -12.20
CA ALA A 32 -6.50 25.79 -11.99
C ALA A 32 -7.36 27.04 -11.77
N GLY A 33 -8.45 27.20 -12.54
CA GLY A 33 -9.39 28.29 -12.38
C GLY A 33 -10.12 28.24 -11.04
N VAL A 34 -10.55 27.04 -10.61
CA VAL A 34 -11.20 26.86 -9.29
C VAL A 34 -10.25 27.21 -8.16
N VAL A 35 -8.99 26.79 -8.21
CA VAL A 35 -7.98 27.12 -7.19
C VAL A 35 -7.71 28.63 -7.15
N GLN A 36 -7.65 29.30 -8.30
CA GLN A 36 -7.48 30.75 -8.36
C GLN A 36 -8.67 31.49 -7.72
N SER A 37 -9.90 31.07 -8.02
CA SER A 37 -11.12 31.61 -7.42
C SER A 37 -11.16 31.36 -5.92
N LEU A 38 -10.75 30.18 -5.46
CA LEU A 38 -10.63 29.87 -4.03
C LEU A 38 -9.60 30.75 -3.33
N HIS A 39 -8.45 30.99 -3.94
CA HIS A 39 -7.43 31.89 -3.39
C HIS A 39 -7.96 33.32 -3.22
N ALA A 40 -8.67 33.84 -4.23
CA ALA A 40 -9.32 35.15 -4.16
C ALA A 40 -10.40 35.20 -3.07
N ALA A 41 -11.25 34.17 -2.98
CA ALA A 41 -12.32 34.10 -1.99
C ALA A 41 -11.77 34.00 -0.55
N VAL A 42 -10.71 33.22 -0.32
CA VAL A 42 -10.06 33.08 0.99
C VAL A 42 -9.41 34.39 1.44
N ALA A 43 -8.91 35.20 0.50
CA ALA A 43 -8.40 36.54 0.80
C ALA A 43 -9.53 37.54 1.12
N ALA A 44 -10.68 37.39 0.50
CA ALA A 44 -11.84 38.27 0.66
C ALA A 44 -12.74 37.95 1.86
N SER A 45 -12.62 36.74 2.43
CA SER A 45 -13.56 36.22 3.44
C SER A 45 -12.86 35.77 4.73
N PRO A 46 -12.86 36.59 5.79
CA PRO A 46 -12.24 36.25 7.07
C PRO A 46 -12.86 35.02 7.75
N GLY A 47 -14.17 34.79 7.59
CA GLY A 47 -14.90 33.65 8.19
C GLY A 47 -14.77 32.32 7.42
N GLY A 48 -14.05 32.34 6.29
CA GLY A 48 -13.76 31.17 5.47
C GLY A 48 -14.56 31.12 4.17
N VAL A 49 -14.38 30.03 3.44
CA VAL A 49 -14.98 29.76 2.14
C VAL A 49 -15.57 28.36 2.14
N VAL A 50 -16.77 28.21 1.57
CA VAL A 50 -17.39 26.92 1.29
C VAL A 50 -17.39 26.71 -0.21
N LEU A 51 -16.82 25.60 -0.68
CA LEU A 51 -16.98 25.14 -2.06
C LEU A 51 -18.12 24.12 -2.10
N ASP A 52 -19.24 24.52 -2.68
CA ASP A 52 -20.42 23.68 -2.88
C ASP A 52 -20.29 22.92 -4.21
N ALA A 53 -19.92 21.64 -4.09
CA ALA A 53 -19.67 20.71 -5.19
C ALA A 53 -20.84 19.74 -5.40
N ARG A 54 -22.02 20.03 -4.84
CA ARG A 54 -23.20 19.14 -4.97
C ARG A 54 -23.68 18.99 -6.42
N ASP A 55 -23.45 20.01 -7.23
CA ASP A 55 -23.87 20.07 -8.63
C ASP A 55 -22.72 19.73 -9.61
N LEU A 56 -21.62 19.18 -9.10
CA LEU A 56 -20.59 18.55 -9.93
C LEU A 56 -21.01 17.14 -10.35
N ASP A 57 -20.98 16.88 -11.65
CA ASP A 57 -21.19 15.57 -12.27
C ASP A 57 -19.95 14.68 -12.15
N LEU A 58 -18.76 15.28 -12.23
CA LEU A 58 -17.48 14.58 -12.23
C LEU A 58 -16.41 15.39 -11.49
N LEU A 59 -15.65 14.71 -10.63
CA LEU A 59 -14.40 15.20 -10.06
C LEU A 59 -13.30 14.20 -10.43
N SER A 60 -12.34 14.61 -11.26
CA SER A 60 -11.22 13.74 -11.61
C SER A 60 -10.27 13.55 -10.42
N ALA A 61 -9.61 12.39 -10.30
CA ALA A 61 -8.64 12.15 -9.24
C ALA A 61 -7.46 13.16 -9.26
N ARG A 62 -7.08 13.66 -10.44
CA ARG A 62 -6.05 14.70 -10.56
C ARG A 62 -6.54 16.06 -10.05
N ALA A 63 -7.78 16.45 -10.38
CA ALA A 63 -8.41 17.64 -9.87
C ALA A 63 -8.55 17.61 -8.33
N ALA A 64 -9.00 16.47 -7.80
CA ALA A 64 -9.13 16.23 -6.37
C ALA A 64 -7.79 16.41 -5.63
N ARG A 65 -6.69 15.88 -6.15
CA ARG A 65 -5.35 16.08 -5.55
C ARG A 65 -4.92 17.54 -5.53
N THR A 66 -5.17 18.27 -6.62
CA THR A 66 -4.83 19.70 -6.70
C THR A 66 -5.70 20.52 -5.74
N LEU A 67 -6.99 20.21 -5.60
CA LEU A 67 -7.86 20.81 -4.58
C LEU A 67 -7.42 20.47 -3.17
N ALA A 68 -7.06 19.22 -2.89
CA ALA A 68 -6.60 18.77 -1.58
C ALA A 68 -5.35 19.54 -1.13
N ALA A 69 -4.37 19.71 -2.02
CA ALA A 69 -3.16 20.49 -1.74
C ALA A 69 -3.49 21.94 -1.30
N PHE A 70 -4.48 22.57 -1.94
CA PHE A 70 -4.93 23.90 -1.57
C PHE A 70 -5.69 23.93 -0.24
N VAL A 71 -6.66 23.03 -0.07
CA VAL A 71 -7.54 22.98 1.11
C VAL A 71 -6.75 22.66 2.39
N LEU A 72 -5.82 21.71 2.30
CA LEU A 72 -4.97 21.30 3.42
C LEU A 72 -3.91 22.37 3.74
N GLY A 73 -3.36 23.06 2.74
CA GLY A 73 -2.41 24.16 2.94
C GLY A 73 -3.04 25.48 3.42
N GLY A 74 -4.35 25.68 3.20
CA GLY A 74 -5.08 26.93 3.47
C GLY A 74 -5.53 27.15 4.94
N GLY A 75 -5.15 26.28 5.86
CA GLY A 75 -5.41 26.43 7.31
C GLY A 75 -6.86 26.17 7.74
N GLY A 76 -7.57 25.24 7.08
CA GLY A 76 -8.94 24.85 7.47
C GLY A 76 -10.02 25.91 7.20
N ARG A 77 -9.68 26.96 6.44
CA ARG A 77 -10.60 28.04 6.05
C ARG A 77 -11.46 27.70 4.84
N VAL A 78 -11.18 26.59 4.17
CA VAL A 78 -11.98 26.09 3.04
C VAL A 78 -12.72 24.84 3.47
N ARG A 79 -14.03 24.81 3.25
CA ARG A 79 -14.91 23.69 3.56
C ARG A 79 -15.57 23.20 2.27
N LEU A 80 -15.76 21.90 2.14
CA LEU A 80 -16.32 21.29 0.94
C LEU A 80 -17.73 20.78 1.24
N VAL A 81 -18.68 20.96 0.33
CA VAL A 81 -20.00 20.35 0.43
C VAL A 81 -20.21 19.44 -0.77
N ALA A 82 -20.64 18.21 -0.55
CA ALA A 82 -20.93 17.26 -1.62
C ALA A 82 -22.20 16.45 -1.31
N ARG A 83 -22.80 15.83 -2.34
CA ARG A 83 -23.95 14.94 -2.12
C ARG A 83 -23.45 13.61 -1.54
N PRO A 84 -24.04 13.09 -0.44
CA PRO A 84 -23.68 11.77 0.08
C PRO A 84 -23.79 10.67 -0.98
N ALA A 85 -22.86 9.71 -0.92
CA ALA A 85 -22.76 8.59 -1.86
C ALA A 85 -22.59 8.99 -3.35
N SER A 86 -22.30 10.25 -3.65
CA SER A 86 -21.97 10.70 -5.01
C SER A 86 -20.57 10.23 -5.43
N ALA A 87 -20.30 10.26 -6.75
CA ALA A 87 -18.95 10.01 -7.26
C ALA A 87 -17.94 11.05 -6.74
N VAL A 88 -18.40 12.30 -6.58
CA VAL A 88 -17.60 13.39 -6.01
C VAL A 88 -17.23 13.07 -4.56
N ALA A 89 -18.19 12.72 -3.70
CA ALA A 89 -17.94 12.37 -2.30
C ALA A 89 -16.88 11.25 -2.17
N ARG A 90 -17.02 10.16 -2.94
CA ARG A 90 -16.03 9.07 -2.96
C ARG A 90 -14.63 9.53 -3.34
N VAL A 91 -14.53 10.45 -4.31
CA VAL A 91 -13.24 11.00 -4.74
C VAL A 91 -12.65 11.93 -3.67
N LEU A 92 -13.49 12.68 -2.94
CA LEU A 92 -13.04 13.49 -1.80
C LEU A 92 -12.53 12.59 -0.66
N ASP A 93 -13.24 11.51 -0.35
CA ASP A 93 -12.83 10.52 0.68
C ASP A 93 -11.48 9.89 0.32
N LEU A 94 -11.32 9.44 -0.92
CA LEU A 94 -10.07 8.87 -1.43
C LEU A 94 -8.91 9.88 -1.43
N ALA A 95 -9.22 11.17 -1.58
CA ALA A 95 -8.26 12.25 -1.51
C ALA A 95 -8.02 12.76 -0.08
N GLY A 96 -8.63 12.13 0.93
CA GLY A 96 -8.48 12.53 2.33
C GLY A 96 -9.03 13.94 2.63
N MET A 97 -10.03 14.40 1.89
CA MET A 97 -10.63 15.71 2.08
C MET A 97 -11.92 15.60 2.90
N ALA A 98 -11.97 16.29 4.04
CA ALA A 98 -13.20 16.42 4.82
C ALA A 98 -14.26 17.23 4.06
N TRP A 99 -15.49 16.75 4.04
CA TRP A 99 -16.61 17.41 3.39
C TRP A 99 -17.91 17.33 4.21
N PHE A 100 -18.88 18.15 3.85
CA PHE A 100 -20.17 18.31 4.50
C PHE A 100 -21.29 17.82 3.58
N ASP A 101 -22.26 17.11 4.11
CA ASP A 101 -23.49 16.75 3.40
C ASP A 101 -24.53 17.90 3.37
N ASP A 102 -24.35 18.87 4.27
CA ASP A 102 -25.23 20.03 4.46
C ASP A 102 -24.48 21.36 4.35
N LEU A 103 -24.99 22.26 3.51
CA LEU A 103 -24.42 23.58 3.30
C LEU A 103 -24.55 24.46 4.56
N GLU A 104 -25.65 24.34 5.30
CA GLU A 104 -25.86 25.15 6.50
C GLU A 104 -24.87 24.77 7.61
N ALA A 105 -24.57 23.48 7.78
CA ALA A 105 -23.54 22.98 8.67
C ALA A 105 -22.13 23.47 8.27
N ALA A 106 -21.81 23.45 6.97
CA ALA A 106 -20.54 23.94 6.44
C ALA A 106 -20.35 25.45 6.68
N VAL A 107 -21.38 26.25 6.43
CA VAL A 107 -21.38 27.71 6.68
C VAL A 107 -21.31 28.00 8.18
N ALA A 108 -22.00 27.22 9.02
CA ALA A 108 -21.95 27.37 10.46
C ALA A 108 -20.61 26.96 11.08
N GLY A 109 -19.70 26.35 10.32
CA GLY A 109 -18.41 25.86 10.81
C GLY A 109 -18.53 24.77 11.87
N ARG A 110 -19.68 24.09 11.96
CA ARG A 110 -19.84 22.89 12.79
C ARG A 110 -18.92 21.82 12.20
N ARG A 111 -18.24 20.99 13.00
CA ARG A 111 -17.52 19.84 12.43
C ARG A 111 -18.52 18.86 11.79
N PRO A 112 -18.20 18.19 10.67
CA PRO A 112 -19.07 17.16 10.10
C PRO A 112 -19.45 16.15 11.17
N ALA A 113 -20.72 15.78 11.24
CA ALA A 113 -21.20 14.85 12.26
C ALA A 113 -20.73 13.44 11.91
N GLY A 114 -19.70 12.94 12.59
CA GLY A 114 -19.43 11.50 12.70
C GLY A 114 -18.16 10.92 12.09
N GLU A 115 -17.11 11.67 11.78
CA GLU A 115 -15.88 11.09 11.18
C GLU A 115 -14.60 11.31 11.98
N LEU A 116 -13.86 10.21 12.14
CA LEU A 116 -12.42 10.18 12.41
C LEU A 116 -11.71 10.94 11.28
N GLU A 117 -10.66 11.71 11.59
CA GLU A 117 -9.86 12.50 10.63
C GLU A 117 -9.67 11.78 9.28
N PRO A 118 -9.72 12.46 8.11
CA PRO A 118 -9.68 11.84 6.77
C PRO A 118 -8.54 10.84 6.53
N ALA A 119 -7.42 11.00 7.25
CA ALA A 119 -6.34 10.03 7.29
C ALA A 119 -6.83 8.62 7.70
N PHE A 120 -7.73 8.51 8.69
CA PHE A 120 -8.25 7.25 9.21
C PHE A 120 -9.13 6.48 8.20
N ALA A 121 -9.93 7.17 7.38
CA ALA A 121 -10.73 6.51 6.33
C ALA A 121 -9.85 5.89 5.23
N GLY A 122 -8.75 6.57 4.88
CA GLY A 122 -7.71 6.03 4.00
C GLY A 122 -7.05 4.78 4.58
N PHE A 123 -6.72 4.79 5.88
CA PHE A 123 -6.14 3.63 6.56
C PHE A 123 -7.11 2.45 6.69
N GLU A 124 -8.42 2.67 6.88
CA GLU A 124 -9.39 1.57 6.89
C GLU A 124 -9.45 0.87 5.53
N THR A 125 -9.53 1.65 4.45
CA THR A 125 -9.55 1.13 3.07
C THR A 125 -8.26 0.37 2.77
N LEU A 126 -7.11 0.95 3.11
CA LEU A 126 -5.80 0.31 2.96
C LEU A 126 -5.74 -1.01 3.73
N THR A 127 -6.17 -1.03 5.00
CA THR A 127 -6.18 -2.24 5.83
C THR A 127 -7.01 -3.34 5.19
N ARG A 128 -8.20 -3.02 4.66
CA ARG A 128 -9.06 -4.01 4.00
C ARG A 128 -8.42 -4.60 2.75
N THR A 129 -7.75 -3.76 1.96
CA THR A 129 -7.01 -4.21 0.77
C THR A 129 -5.86 -5.13 1.16
N LEU A 130 -5.05 -4.74 2.14
CA LEU A 130 -3.89 -5.52 2.61
C LEU A 130 -4.29 -6.88 3.21
N LEU A 131 -5.44 -6.97 3.87
CA LEU A 131 -5.98 -8.24 4.37
C LEU A 131 -6.45 -9.18 3.23
N GLY A 132 -6.71 -8.64 2.04
CA GLY A 132 -7.04 -9.43 0.85
C GLY A 132 -5.81 -9.91 0.06
N ASP A 133 -4.64 -9.32 0.31
CA ASP A 133 -3.43 -9.66 -0.42
C ASP A 133 -2.89 -11.04 -0.04
N THR A 134 -2.49 -11.79 -1.06
CA THR A 134 -2.00 -13.17 -0.89
C THR A 134 -0.47 -13.28 -0.99
N THR A 135 0.20 -12.21 -1.39
CA THR A 135 1.66 -12.17 -1.53
C THR A 135 2.24 -10.92 -0.90
N VAL A 136 3.49 -11.02 -0.42
CA VAL A 136 4.22 -9.88 0.16
C VAL A 136 4.39 -8.77 -0.89
N ALA A 137 4.65 -9.13 -2.15
CA ALA A 137 4.88 -8.15 -3.21
C ALA A 137 3.65 -7.27 -3.48
N ASP A 138 2.44 -7.84 -3.45
CA ASP A 138 1.21 -7.09 -3.66
C ASP A 138 0.90 -6.16 -2.49
N ALA A 139 1.05 -6.68 -1.25
CA ALA A 139 0.91 -5.88 -0.04
C ALA A 139 1.84 -4.66 -0.05
N LEU A 140 3.12 -4.85 -0.39
CA LEU A 140 4.08 -3.76 -0.44
C LEU A 140 3.76 -2.73 -1.53
N ARG A 141 3.23 -3.18 -2.68
CA ARG A 141 2.81 -2.28 -3.76
C ARG A 141 1.65 -1.39 -3.32
N HIS A 142 0.64 -1.96 -2.66
CA HIS A 142 -0.48 -1.18 -2.12
C HIS A 142 -0.04 -0.18 -1.05
N ILE A 143 0.94 -0.52 -0.21
CA ILE A 143 1.53 0.42 0.75
C ILE A 143 2.18 1.61 0.04
N VAL A 144 3.04 1.34 -0.97
CA VAL A 144 3.74 2.39 -1.70
C VAL A 144 2.75 3.30 -2.45
N ASP A 145 1.74 2.71 -3.08
CA ASP A 145 0.69 3.46 -3.77
C ASP A 145 -0.12 4.33 -2.79
N ALA A 146 -0.46 3.81 -1.61
CA ALA A 146 -1.16 4.57 -0.57
C ALA A 146 -0.29 5.68 0.03
N ALA A 147 1.02 5.44 0.20
CA ALA A 147 1.94 6.42 0.81
C ALA A 147 1.98 7.75 0.07
N VAL A 148 1.94 7.72 -1.28
CA VAL A 148 1.91 8.94 -2.12
C VAL A 148 0.61 9.75 -1.94
N HIS A 149 -0.48 9.11 -1.50
CA HIS A 149 -1.76 9.76 -1.30
C HIS A 149 -1.94 10.26 0.14
N VAL A 150 -1.35 9.56 1.11
CA VAL A 150 -1.51 9.84 2.54
C VAL A 150 -0.43 10.79 3.09
N VAL A 151 0.73 10.84 2.44
CA VAL A 151 1.85 11.72 2.80
C VAL A 151 2.00 12.79 1.74
N ALA A 152 1.49 14.00 2.03
CA ALA A 152 1.39 15.07 1.05
C ALA A 152 2.77 15.58 0.61
N GLY A 153 3.73 15.60 1.53
CA GLY A 153 5.11 16.02 1.26
C GLY A 153 5.96 15.04 0.45
N ALA A 154 5.47 13.82 0.20
CA ALA A 154 6.26 12.76 -0.45
C ALA A 154 6.21 12.86 -1.98
N ASP A 155 7.35 13.13 -2.59
CA ASP A 155 7.53 13.09 -4.05
C ASP A 155 7.88 11.68 -4.55
N LEU A 156 8.66 10.93 -3.77
CA LEU A 156 9.10 9.58 -4.08
C LEU A 156 8.91 8.69 -2.85
N VAL A 157 8.55 7.42 -3.07
CA VAL A 157 8.45 6.42 -2.01
C VAL A 157 9.13 5.13 -2.47
N SER A 158 9.86 4.49 -1.57
CA SER A 158 10.36 3.12 -1.76
C SER A 158 10.27 2.32 -0.48
N ILE A 159 10.38 1.00 -0.60
CA ILE A 159 10.56 0.11 0.53
C ILE A 159 11.90 -0.60 0.41
N THR A 160 12.70 -0.57 1.47
CA THR A 160 13.89 -1.40 1.65
C THR A 160 13.52 -2.61 2.48
N LEU A 161 13.95 -3.81 2.10
CA LEU A 161 13.88 -5.01 2.94
C LEU A 161 15.29 -5.52 3.24
N LEU A 162 15.48 -6.04 4.46
CA LEU A 162 16.68 -6.74 4.90
C LEU A 162 16.43 -8.25 4.87
N ALA A 163 17.14 -8.92 3.97
CA ALA A 163 17.11 -10.37 3.84
C ALA A 163 17.92 -11.06 4.96
N ALA A 164 17.65 -12.34 5.20
CA ALA A 164 18.35 -13.13 6.20
C ALA A 164 19.86 -13.30 5.96
N ASP A 165 20.33 -13.11 4.72
CA ASP A 165 21.76 -13.12 4.38
C ASP A 165 22.46 -11.77 4.64
N GLY A 166 21.73 -10.78 5.17
CA GLY A 166 22.21 -9.45 5.46
C GLY A 166 22.19 -8.50 4.25
N SER A 167 21.72 -8.95 3.09
CA SER A 167 21.58 -8.08 1.92
C SER A 167 20.32 -7.21 1.99
N PHE A 168 20.43 -6.01 1.44
CA PHE A 168 19.30 -5.09 1.29
C PHE A 168 18.83 -5.06 -0.15
N PHE A 169 17.51 -5.00 -0.35
CA PHE A 169 16.91 -4.85 -1.67
C PHE A 169 15.63 -4.03 -1.62
N THR A 170 15.25 -3.46 -2.77
CA THR A 170 14.06 -2.64 -2.94
C THR A 170 13.02 -3.42 -3.76
N PRO A 171 12.01 -4.06 -3.12
CA PRO A 171 10.98 -4.81 -3.84
C PRO A 171 9.99 -3.93 -4.60
N VAL A 172 9.76 -2.69 -4.13
CA VAL A 172 8.77 -1.76 -4.70
C VAL A 172 9.21 -0.31 -4.53
N GLU A 173 8.85 0.51 -5.50
CA GLU A 173 9.12 1.94 -5.55
C GLU A 173 8.11 2.67 -6.43
N THR A 174 7.91 3.98 -6.18
CA THR A 174 7.04 4.83 -7.03
C THR A 174 7.73 5.25 -8.32
N THR A 175 9.04 5.47 -8.26
CA THR A 175 9.84 5.90 -9.41
C THR A 175 11.20 5.18 -9.41
N PRO A 176 11.79 4.93 -10.60
CA PRO A 176 13.12 4.30 -10.68
C PRO A 176 14.21 5.06 -9.93
N VAL A 177 14.05 6.37 -9.76
CA VAL A 177 14.99 7.22 -9.00
C VAL A 177 15.08 6.79 -7.54
N ALA A 178 13.95 6.39 -6.91
CA ALA A 178 13.96 5.96 -5.51
C ALA A 178 14.83 4.70 -5.32
N ASN A 179 14.73 3.72 -6.22
CA ASN A 179 15.61 2.55 -6.21
C ASN A 179 17.07 2.93 -6.47
N VAL A 180 17.36 3.86 -7.38
CA VAL A 180 18.74 4.36 -7.59
C VAL A 180 19.33 4.94 -6.29
N LEU A 181 18.53 5.69 -5.53
CA LEU A 181 18.94 6.27 -4.24
C LEU A 181 19.12 5.20 -3.16
N ASP A 182 18.24 4.21 -3.08
CA ASP A 182 18.40 3.06 -2.18
C ASP A 182 19.71 2.31 -2.47
N GLN A 183 20.02 2.06 -3.75
CA GLN A 183 21.26 1.39 -4.16
C GLN A 183 22.53 2.17 -3.79
N VAL A 184 22.48 3.50 -3.72
CA VAL A 184 23.60 4.30 -3.20
C VAL A 184 23.85 3.99 -1.73
N GLN A 185 22.79 3.85 -0.93
CA GLN A 185 22.89 3.48 0.48
C GLN A 185 23.44 2.06 0.61
N TYR A 186 22.93 1.11 -0.17
CA TYR A 186 23.36 -0.29 -0.13
C TYR A 186 24.85 -0.45 -0.47
N ARG A 187 25.32 0.21 -1.53
CA ARG A 187 26.74 0.15 -1.95
C ARG A 187 27.68 0.82 -0.97
N SER A 188 27.25 1.90 -0.33
CA SER A 188 28.08 2.63 0.63
C SER A 188 28.02 2.03 2.05
N GLY A 189 27.05 1.14 2.31
CA GLY A 189 26.83 0.56 3.63
C GLY A 189 26.31 1.55 4.67
N GLN A 190 25.93 2.76 4.25
CA GLN A 190 25.44 3.82 5.13
C GLN A 190 24.28 4.57 4.46
N GLY A 191 23.34 5.03 5.27
CA GLY A 191 22.21 5.80 4.78
C GLY A 191 21.02 5.78 5.75
N PRO A 192 20.05 6.67 5.56
CA PRO A 192 18.84 6.73 6.38
C PRO A 192 18.02 5.43 6.32
N CYS A 193 17.84 4.82 5.15
CA CYS A 193 17.05 3.59 5.02
C CYS A 193 17.71 2.40 5.71
N LEU A 194 19.04 2.29 5.60
CA LEU A 194 19.82 1.25 6.26
C LEU A 194 19.77 1.43 7.78
N SER A 195 19.93 2.67 8.24
CA SER A 195 19.89 3.00 9.66
C SER A 195 18.52 2.67 10.27
N ALA A 196 17.44 2.94 9.55
CA ALA A 196 16.08 2.60 9.97
C ALA A 196 15.77 1.10 9.88
N ALA A 197 16.27 0.40 8.85
CA ALA A 197 15.94 -0.99 8.57
C ALA A 197 16.59 -2.01 9.51
N LEU A 198 17.65 -1.61 10.23
CA LEU A 198 18.30 -2.48 11.19
C LEU A 198 17.39 -2.70 12.42
N PRO A 199 17.28 -3.94 12.96
CA PRO A 199 16.50 -4.22 14.17
C PRO A 199 16.94 -3.40 15.39
N SER A 200 18.23 -3.06 15.48
CA SER A 200 18.80 -2.20 16.52
C SER A 200 18.73 -0.72 16.19
N GLY A 201 18.09 -0.35 15.09
CA GLY A 201 17.97 1.02 14.61
C GLY A 201 17.03 1.88 15.46
N PRO A 202 16.97 3.19 15.19
CA PRO A 202 16.19 4.16 15.99
C PRO A 202 14.67 4.08 15.76
N GLY A 203 14.19 3.14 14.92
CA GLY A 203 12.77 3.03 14.53
C GLY A 203 12.33 4.02 13.46
N TYR A 204 12.96 5.20 13.37
CA TYR A 204 12.86 6.09 12.21
C TYR A 204 14.06 7.04 12.14
N VAL A 205 14.31 7.58 10.95
CA VAL A 205 15.42 8.48 10.64
C VAL A 205 14.89 9.61 9.76
N ILE A 206 15.30 10.85 10.04
CA ILE A 206 14.86 12.05 9.32
C ILE A 206 16.07 12.90 8.94
N SER A 207 16.04 13.47 7.74
CA SER A 207 16.87 14.60 7.34
C SER A 207 15.98 15.71 6.79
N GLU A 208 16.02 16.89 7.41
CA GLU A 208 15.22 18.04 6.98
C GLU A 208 15.84 18.78 5.78
N ASP A 209 17.17 18.80 5.65
CA ASP A 209 17.86 19.19 4.41
C ASP A 209 19.12 18.34 4.23
N LEU A 210 19.12 17.49 3.20
CA LEU A 210 20.22 16.59 2.88
C LEU A 210 21.50 17.33 2.51
N ARG A 211 21.43 18.62 2.14
CA ARG A 211 22.65 19.42 1.88
C ARG A 211 23.44 19.73 3.16
N ASP A 212 22.75 19.76 4.29
CA ASP A 212 23.31 20.13 5.59
C ASP A 212 23.54 18.89 6.49
N ASP A 213 23.35 17.68 5.94
CA ASP A 213 23.42 16.42 6.68
C ASP A 213 24.70 15.64 6.40
N ASP A 214 25.68 15.81 7.30
CA ASP A 214 26.99 15.19 7.20
C ASP A 214 27.00 13.70 7.57
N ARG A 215 25.87 13.13 8.02
CA ARG A 215 25.81 11.70 8.44
C ARG A 215 26.04 10.74 7.29
N TRP A 216 25.61 11.11 6.07
CA TRP A 216 25.70 10.24 4.89
C TRP A 216 26.11 11.01 3.62
N PRO A 217 27.38 11.48 3.52
CA PRO A 217 27.79 12.42 2.46
C PRO A 217 27.58 11.89 1.04
N SER A 218 27.86 10.60 0.80
CA SER A 218 27.66 9.98 -0.52
C SER A 218 26.18 9.91 -0.91
N PHE A 219 25.30 9.63 0.05
CA PHE A 219 23.87 9.57 -0.16
C PHE A 219 23.28 10.97 -0.35
N ALA A 220 23.65 11.93 0.51
CA ALA A 220 23.28 13.33 0.41
C ALA A 220 23.62 13.91 -0.97
N THR A 221 24.85 13.67 -1.45
CA THR A 221 25.28 14.11 -2.80
C THR A 221 24.43 13.51 -3.91
N ALA A 222 24.12 12.21 -3.85
CA ALA A 222 23.31 11.56 -4.87
C ALA A 222 21.85 12.06 -4.86
N ALA A 223 21.23 12.12 -3.68
CA ALA A 223 19.86 12.57 -3.51
C ALA A 223 19.67 14.03 -3.96
N THR A 224 20.55 14.92 -3.54
CA THR A 224 20.53 16.34 -3.95
C THR A 224 20.80 16.50 -5.45
N GLY A 225 21.64 15.66 -6.05
CA GLY A 225 21.85 15.59 -7.50
C GLY A 225 20.58 15.21 -8.29
N HIS A 226 19.65 14.48 -7.69
CA HIS A 226 18.32 14.17 -8.23
C HIS A 226 17.24 15.20 -7.84
N GLY A 227 17.63 16.27 -7.15
CA GLY A 227 16.75 17.34 -6.69
C GLY A 227 15.94 17.01 -5.43
N LEU A 228 16.31 15.96 -4.70
CA LEU A 228 15.69 15.60 -3.42
C LEU A 228 16.41 16.33 -2.29
N ARG A 229 15.64 16.79 -1.31
CA ARG A 229 16.11 17.69 -0.25
C ARG A 229 15.83 17.19 1.14
N SER A 230 14.75 16.45 1.36
CA SER A 230 14.49 15.83 2.67
C SER A 230 14.06 14.38 2.52
N ILE A 231 14.21 13.62 3.60
CA ILE A 231 13.83 12.20 3.66
C ILE A 231 13.34 11.83 5.06
N ILE A 232 12.32 10.97 5.11
CA ILE A 232 11.95 10.17 6.27
C ILE A 232 12.08 8.69 5.92
N SER A 233 12.85 7.95 6.71
CA SER A 233 12.91 6.49 6.66
C SER A 233 12.35 5.91 7.95
N THR A 234 11.24 5.18 7.90
CA THR A 234 10.61 4.54 9.06
C THR A 234 10.84 3.03 9.03
N ALA A 235 11.13 2.43 10.18
CA ALA A 235 11.39 1.00 10.27
C ALA A 235 10.12 0.18 10.00
N LEU A 236 10.27 -0.85 9.17
CA LEU A 236 9.35 -1.96 9.06
C LEU A 236 9.76 -3.01 10.08
N GLN A 237 8.86 -3.30 11.02
CA GLN A 237 9.12 -4.25 12.08
C GLN A 237 9.15 -5.67 11.51
N PRO A 238 10.13 -6.49 11.90
CA PRO A 238 10.16 -7.89 11.50
C PRO A 238 8.92 -8.63 11.98
N ALA A 239 8.47 -9.58 11.17
CA ALA A 239 7.48 -10.56 11.56
C ALA A 239 8.18 -11.75 12.22
N ASP A 240 7.60 -12.29 13.29
CA ASP A 240 8.02 -13.58 13.85
C ASP A 240 7.69 -14.68 12.82
N GLY A 241 8.71 -15.37 12.27
CA GLY A 241 8.47 -16.55 11.41
C GLY A 241 9.27 -16.70 10.11
N GLY A 242 10.06 -15.70 9.69
CA GLY A 242 11.20 -15.93 8.77
C GLY A 242 11.30 -15.09 7.48
N GLY A 243 12.53 -15.06 6.93
CA GLY A 243 12.92 -14.52 5.61
C GLY A 243 13.40 -13.07 5.63
N VAL A 244 12.53 -12.15 6.08
CA VAL A 244 12.80 -10.72 6.20
C VAL A 244 12.98 -10.39 7.68
N VAL A 245 14.13 -9.83 8.05
CA VAL A 245 14.47 -9.57 9.46
C VAL A 245 14.37 -8.09 9.83
N GLY A 246 14.01 -7.24 8.86
CA GLY A 246 13.78 -5.81 9.05
C GLY A 246 13.54 -5.13 7.68
N GLY A 247 13.22 -3.85 7.71
CA GLY A 247 13.04 -3.07 6.49
C GLY A 247 12.80 -1.60 6.80
N ALA A 248 12.68 -0.78 5.77
CA ALA A 248 12.32 0.62 5.92
C ALA A 248 11.34 1.07 4.83
N LEU A 249 10.37 1.90 5.20
CA LEU A 249 9.59 2.71 4.28
C LEU A 249 10.30 4.06 4.14
N ASN A 250 10.68 4.42 2.92
CA ASN A 250 11.44 5.62 2.62
C ASN A 250 10.56 6.61 1.85
N LEU A 251 10.43 7.82 2.35
CA LEU A 251 9.70 8.91 1.72
C LEU A 251 10.66 10.06 1.48
N TYR A 252 10.72 10.54 0.24
CA TYR A 252 11.63 11.59 -0.18
C TYR A 252 10.82 12.81 -0.63
N SER A 253 11.30 14.01 -0.32
CA SER A 253 10.72 15.27 -0.79
C SER A 253 11.77 16.13 -1.49
N ARG A 254 11.33 16.90 -2.49
CA ARG A 254 12.12 17.93 -3.18
C ARG A 254 12.23 19.22 -2.38
N GLU A 255 11.42 19.36 -1.33
CA GLU A 255 11.44 20.52 -0.45
C GLU A 255 12.24 20.24 0.83
N PRO A 256 13.05 21.20 1.30
CA PRO A 256 13.67 21.13 2.62
C PRO A 256 12.58 21.20 3.68
N GLY A 257 12.61 20.29 4.64
CA GLY A 257 11.54 20.15 5.62
C GLY A 257 10.18 19.83 5.01
N GLY A 258 10.14 19.37 3.76
CA GLY A 258 8.90 19.10 3.02
C GLY A 258 8.08 17.94 3.58
N LEU A 259 8.65 17.14 4.49
CA LEU A 259 7.98 16.07 5.22
C LEU A 259 7.79 16.53 6.66
N ASP A 260 6.62 17.09 6.94
CA ASP A 260 6.32 17.71 8.24
C ASP A 260 5.99 16.68 9.33
N VAL A 261 5.53 17.16 10.50
CA VAL A 261 5.16 16.30 11.63
C VAL A 261 3.96 15.40 11.31
N ALA A 262 2.98 15.89 10.55
CA ALA A 262 1.82 15.11 10.17
C ALA A 262 2.21 14.02 9.15
N ASP A 263 3.02 14.37 8.16
CA ASP A 263 3.61 13.44 7.20
C ASP A 263 4.41 12.33 7.90
N ARG A 264 5.19 12.69 8.92
CA ARG A 264 5.91 11.71 9.75
C ARG A 264 4.96 10.75 10.45
N HIS A 265 3.87 11.23 11.05
CA HIS A 265 2.90 10.37 11.73
C HIS A 265 2.21 9.42 10.74
N SER A 266 1.84 9.93 9.56
CA SER A 266 1.32 9.13 8.46
C SER A 266 2.33 8.06 8.01
N ALA A 267 3.60 8.41 7.85
CA ALA A 267 4.67 7.46 7.49
C ALA A 267 4.86 6.35 8.53
N LEU A 268 4.78 6.67 9.83
CA LEU A 268 4.86 5.68 10.91
C LEU A 268 3.65 4.74 10.92
N LEU A 269 2.45 5.27 10.68
CA LEU A 269 1.24 4.46 10.54
C LEU A 269 1.31 3.55 9.32
N LEU A 270 1.72 4.07 8.16
CA LEU A 270 1.93 3.28 6.95
C LEU A 270 2.96 2.16 7.17
N ALA A 271 4.09 2.46 7.82
CA ALA A 271 5.09 1.46 8.16
C ALA A 271 4.55 0.37 9.08
N THR A 272 3.67 0.72 10.02
CA THR A 272 2.99 -0.25 10.89
C THR A 272 2.08 -1.18 10.07
N HIS A 273 1.27 -0.62 9.16
CA HIS A 273 0.40 -1.41 8.29
C HIS A 273 1.21 -2.29 7.33
N ALA A 274 2.31 -1.78 6.79
CA ALA A 274 3.22 -2.53 5.95
C ALA A 274 3.84 -3.72 6.70
N SER A 275 4.31 -3.49 7.93
CA SER A 275 4.86 -4.55 8.78
C SER A 275 3.83 -5.65 9.03
N LEU A 276 2.59 -5.29 9.36
CA LEU A 276 1.50 -6.23 9.58
C LEU A 276 1.12 -6.99 8.30
N ALA A 277 1.07 -6.31 7.17
CA ALA A 277 0.71 -6.91 5.89
C ALA A 277 1.79 -7.89 5.40
N ILE A 278 3.07 -7.57 5.57
CA ILE A 278 4.18 -8.49 5.31
C ILE A 278 4.02 -9.74 6.19
N ALA A 279 3.80 -9.58 7.49
CA ALA A 279 3.62 -10.69 8.43
C ALA A 279 2.42 -11.57 8.03
N HIS A 280 1.30 -10.95 7.65
CA HIS A 280 0.10 -11.64 7.21
C HIS A 280 0.34 -12.44 5.92
N ALA A 281 0.92 -11.81 4.91
CA ALA A 281 1.20 -12.44 3.62
C ALA A 281 2.19 -13.61 3.75
N GLN A 282 3.25 -13.44 4.55
CA GLN A 282 4.21 -14.53 4.85
C GLN A 282 3.53 -15.72 5.53
N THR A 283 2.67 -15.46 6.52
CA THR A 283 1.91 -16.51 7.21
C THR A 283 0.96 -17.22 6.25
N ALA A 284 0.27 -16.48 5.38
CA ALA A 284 -0.64 -17.03 4.39
C ALA A 284 0.09 -17.92 3.37
N GLU A 285 1.27 -17.50 2.91
CA GLU A 285 2.12 -18.26 1.98
C GLU A 285 2.63 -19.56 2.61
N LEU A 286 3.14 -19.50 3.85
CA LEU A 286 3.56 -20.70 4.60
C LEU A 286 2.40 -21.67 4.80
N ALA A 287 1.22 -21.18 5.20
CA ALA A 287 0.03 -22.00 5.36
C ALA A 287 -0.47 -22.58 4.02
N ALA A 288 -0.28 -21.88 2.89
CA ALA A 288 -0.59 -22.41 1.57
C ALA A 288 0.37 -23.56 1.19
N LEU A 289 1.68 -23.39 1.44
CA LEU A 289 2.69 -24.42 1.21
C LEU A 289 2.45 -25.66 2.08
N GLU A 290 2.12 -25.48 3.35
CA GLU A 290 1.79 -26.59 4.26
C GLU A 290 0.53 -27.35 3.77
N ARG A 291 -0.52 -26.63 3.38
CA ARG A 291 -1.73 -27.24 2.79
C ARG A 291 -1.42 -28.03 1.52
N LEU A 292 -0.54 -27.54 0.65
CA LEU A 292 -0.10 -28.26 -0.54
C LEU A 292 0.67 -29.54 -0.18
N ASN A 293 1.56 -29.48 0.82
CA ASN A 293 2.31 -30.63 1.30
C ASN A 293 1.40 -31.68 1.94
N LEU A 294 0.44 -31.27 2.77
CA LEU A 294 -0.57 -32.16 3.36
C LEU A 294 -1.45 -32.82 2.28
N ARG A 295 -1.95 -32.05 1.32
CA ARG A 295 -2.72 -32.59 0.18
C ARG A 295 -1.92 -33.62 -0.61
N ARG A 296 -0.63 -33.35 -0.87
CA ARG A 296 0.27 -34.28 -1.54
C ARG A 296 0.48 -35.55 -0.72
N ALA A 297 0.63 -35.44 0.60
CA ALA A 297 0.78 -36.59 1.50
C ALA A 297 -0.49 -37.46 1.54
N VAL A 298 -1.67 -36.85 1.65
CA VAL A 298 -2.97 -37.56 1.62
C VAL A 298 -3.16 -38.27 0.28
N SER A 299 -2.98 -37.57 -0.84
CA SER A 299 -3.09 -38.17 -2.18
C SER A 299 -2.11 -39.33 -2.37
N SER A 300 -0.89 -39.22 -1.83
CA SER A 300 0.08 -40.31 -1.86
C SER A 300 -0.39 -41.51 -1.04
N ARG A 301 -0.91 -41.29 0.17
CA ARG A 301 -1.43 -42.36 1.03
C ARG A 301 -2.60 -43.10 0.37
N ASP A 302 -3.51 -42.38 -0.27
CA ASP A 302 -4.68 -42.96 -0.95
C ASP A 302 -4.24 -43.89 -2.09
N VAL A 303 -3.36 -43.41 -2.97
CA VAL A 303 -2.86 -44.21 -4.09
C VAL A 303 -2.01 -45.41 -3.62
N ILE A 304 -1.20 -45.23 -2.59
CA ILE A 304 -0.45 -46.34 -1.97
C ILE A 304 -1.42 -47.36 -1.37
N GLY A 305 -2.49 -46.91 -0.72
CA GLY A 305 -3.54 -47.77 -0.19
C GLY A 305 -4.23 -48.60 -1.28
N GLN A 306 -4.53 -48.00 -2.43
CA GLN A 306 -5.09 -48.70 -3.59
C GLN A 306 -4.12 -49.77 -4.12
N ALA A 307 -2.84 -49.41 -4.32
CA ALA A 307 -1.81 -50.33 -4.76
C ALA A 307 -1.62 -51.51 -3.78
N LYS A 308 -1.60 -51.24 -2.46
CA LYS A 308 -1.59 -52.28 -1.43
C LYS A 308 -2.79 -53.22 -1.56
N GLY A 309 -4.00 -52.67 -1.71
CA GLY A 309 -5.22 -53.46 -1.89
C GLY A 309 -5.17 -54.38 -3.11
N ILE A 310 -4.64 -53.88 -4.24
CA ILE A 310 -4.43 -54.68 -5.46
C ILE A 310 -3.45 -55.85 -5.19
N LEU A 311 -2.33 -55.60 -4.52
CA LEU A 311 -1.35 -56.65 -4.20
C LEU A 311 -1.91 -57.70 -3.23
N MET A 312 -2.64 -57.25 -2.20
CA MET A 312 -3.32 -58.13 -1.25
C MET A 312 -4.28 -59.08 -1.99
N GLN A 313 -5.10 -58.55 -2.89
CA GLN A 313 -6.05 -59.35 -3.65
C GLN A 313 -5.37 -60.30 -4.65
N ARG A 314 -4.31 -59.86 -5.33
CA ARG A 314 -3.63 -60.67 -6.36
C ARG A 314 -2.72 -61.76 -5.79
N GLN A 315 -2.05 -61.50 -4.68
CA GLN A 315 -1.04 -62.40 -4.13
C GLN A 315 -1.48 -63.09 -2.84
N GLY A 316 -2.66 -62.75 -2.30
CA GLY A 316 -3.15 -63.33 -1.04
C GLY A 316 -2.29 -62.95 0.17
N ILE A 317 -1.58 -61.82 0.11
CA ILE A 317 -0.66 -61.36 1.15
C ILE A 317 -1.29 -60.32 2.07
N THR A 318 -0.71 -60.14 3.26
CA THR A 318 -1.18 -59.14 4.23
C THR A 318 -0.88 -57.71 3.76
N ALA A 319 -1.54 -56.74 4.40
CA ALA A 319 -1.30 -55.33 4.14
C ALA A 319 0.14 -54.89 4.48
N GLU A 320 0.77 -55.44 5.53
CA GLU A 320 2.20 -55.20 5.79
C GLU A 320 3.07 -55.75 4.66
N ALA A 321 2.88 -57.02 4.27
CA ALA A 321 3.67 -57.66 3.23
C ALA A 321 3.54 -56.95 1.87
N ALA A 322 2.35 -56.48 1.52
CA ALA A 322 2.12 -55.69 0.31
C ALA A 322 2.86 -54.34 0.33
N PHE A 323 2.90 -53.67 1.48
CA PHE A 323 3.63 -52.40 1.62
C PHE A 323 5.15 -52.61 1.57
N ASP A 324 5.67 -53.66 2.22
CA ASP A 324 7.09 -54.01 2.13
C ASP A 324 7.50 -54.39 0.71
N LEU A 325 6.64 -55.08 -0.03
CA LEU A 325 6.88 -55.37 -1.44
C LEU A 325 6.95 -54.10 -2.29
N LEU A 326 6.01 -53.15 -2.11
CA LEU A 326 6.06 -51.84 -2.78
C LEU A 326 7.33 -51.07 -2.43
N ARG A 327 7.71 -51.06 -1.14
CA ARG A 327 8.92 -50.37 -0.65
C ARG A 327 10.18 -50.95 -1.25
N LYS A 328 10.32 -52.28 -1.23
CA LYS A 328 11.48 -52.98 -1.79
C LYS A 328 11.58 -52.74 -3.30
N THR A 329 10.46 -52.89 -4.02
CA THR A 329 10.43 -52.68 -5.48
C THR A 329 10.76 -51.23 -5.85
N SER A 330 10.26 -50.25 -5.08
CA SER A 330 10.61 -48.83 -5.25
C SER A 330 12.10 -48.58 -5.07
N GLN A 331 12.73 -49.21 -4.07
CA GLN A 331 14.18 -49.13 -3.83
C GLN A 331 14.99 -49.81 -4.94
N ASP A 332 14.62 -51.03 -5.33
CA ASP A 332 15.31 -51.82 -6.36
C ASP A 332 15.28 -51.11 -7.73
N LEU A 333 14.18 -50.42 -8.05
CA LEU A 333 14.01 -49.67 -9.29
C LEU A 333 14.44 -48.20 -9.21
N ASN A 334 14.83 -47.71 -8.02
CA ASN A 334 15.13 -46.30 -7.75
C ASN A 334 14.04 -45.32 -8.24
N VAL A 335 12.77 -45.69 -8.06
CA VAL A 335 11.61 -44.85 -8.38
C VAL A 335 10.86 -44.49 -7.11
N LYS A 336 10.18 -43.34 -7.09
CA LYS A 336 9.39 -42.95 -5.91
C LYS A 336 8.24 -43.94 -5.70
N LEU A 337 8.05 -44.36 -4.45
CA LEU A 337 7.03 -45.34 -4.07
C LEU A 337 5.62 -44.94 -4.52
N VAL A 338 5.28 -43.65 -4.44
CA VAL A 338 3.98 -43.13 -4.93
C VAL A 338 3.81 -43.29 -6.44
N ASP A 339 4.87 -43.16 -7.24
CA ASP A 339 4.81 -43.29 -8.69
C ASP A 339 4.71 -44.77 -9.11
N LEU A 340 5.39 -45.65 -8.38
CA LEU A 340 5.20 -47.10 -8.49
C LEU A 340 3.76 -47.51 -8.15
N ALA A 341 3.21 -46.97 -7.05
CA ALA A 341 1.83 -47.22 -6.63
C ALA A 341 0.81 -46.71 -7.66
N LYS A 342 1.02 -45.52 -8.25
CA LYS A 342 0.22 -45.01 -9.37
C LYS A 342 0.25 -45.96 -10.55
N THR A 343 1.44 -46.38 -10.98
CA THR A 343 1.60 -47.31 -12.11
C THR A 343 0.83 -48.62 -11.88
N LEU A 344 0.84 -49.13 -10.65
CA LEU A 344 0.09 -50.34 -10.30
C LEU A 344 -1.43 -50.11 -10.25
N ALA A 345 -1.87 -48.95 -9.75
CA ALA A 345 -3.27 -48.57 -9.67
C ALA A 345 -3.87 -48.28 -11.05
N ASP A 346 -3.12 -47.64 -11.95
CA ASP A 346 -3.54 -47.28 -13.31
C ASP A 346 -3.64 -48.51 -14.22
N ARG A 347 -2.74 -49.49 -14.08
CA ARG A 347 -2.77 -50.76 -14.82
C ARG A 347 -3.80 -51.77 -14.30
N ARG A 348 -4.79 -51.29 -13.53
CA ARG A 348 -5.91 -52.12 -13.04
C ARG A 348 -6.80 -52.61 -14.19
N SER A 349 -6.94 -51.85 -15.27
CA SER A 349 -7.92 -52.08 -16.35
C SER A 349 -7.44 -52.95 -17.51
N GLU A 350 -6.16 -53.33 -17.57
CA GLU A 350 -5.64 -54.19 -18.64
C GLU A 350 -5.97 -55.69 -18.43
N ILE A 351 -6.77 -56.05 -17.41
CA ILE A 351 -6.83 -57.42 -16.86
C ILE A 351 -8.23 -58.08 -16.92
N ASP A 352 -9.21 -57.47 -17.59
CA ASP A 352 -10.48 -58.16 -17.95
C ASP A 352 -10.48 -58.69 -19.41
N ARG A 353 -9.31 -58.99 -19.99
CA ARG A 353 -9.22 -59.63 -21.32
C ARG A 353 -8.44 -60.94 -21.30
#